data_AF-A0AAW0VT46-F1
#
_entry.id   AF-A0AAW0VT46-F1
#
_cell.length_a   1.000
_cell.length_b   1.000
_cell.length_c   1.000
_cell.angle_alpha   90.00
_cell.angle_beta   90.00
_cell.angle_gamma   90.00
#
_symmetry.space_group_name_H-M   'P 1'
#
loop_
_entity.id
_entity.type
_entity.pdbx_description
1 polymer ?
#
loop_
_entity_poly.entity_id
_entity_poly.type
_entity_poly.pdbx_seq_one_letter_code
_entity_poly.pdbx_strand_id
1 'polypeptide(L)'
;MAGDSKKRSRSSFPSEPASKRVKVCNAEAGGSQHRPPKTKKKFRKFSWSQISLKSEIGEGAFAKTHRAQVTMDDGSIVIVAVKVFETQQYDMTECRLLKAAAGAGGAPKFFGISKGLPSAIIMELCPGQPLDEFFECNPVYECKKAYEAVKIALLDFHAKGFTHQDLHPGNILIDRVDNKYVAHLIDLG
;
A
#
# COMPACT_ATOMS: atom_id res chain seq x y z
N MET A 1 34.87 -23.53 -62.79
CA MET A 1 35.71 -22.97 -61.72
C MET A 1 34.76 -22.45 -60.64
N ALA A 2 34.66 -23.19 -59.53
CA ALA A 2 35.15 -22.75 -58.21
C ALA A 2 34.37 -21.50 -57.73
N GLY A 3 33.39 -21.60 -56.83
CA GLY A 3 33.49 -22.24 -55.51
C GLY A 3 34.14 -21.26 -54.55
N ASP A 4 33.35 -20.49 -53.78
CA ASP A 4 33.84 -19.90 -52.53
C ASP A 4 32.68 -19.52 -51.59
N SER A 5 32.16 -20.51 -50.88
CA SER A 5 31.40 -20.30 -49.64
C SER A 5 32.39 -19.94 -48.54
N LYS A 6 32.65 -18.64 -48.35
CA LYS A 6 33.49 -18.16 -47.24
C LYS A 6 32.73 -18.21 -45.91
N LYS A 7 33.04 -19.26 -45.16
CA LYS A 7 32.92 -19.44 -43.71
C LYS A 7 33.11 -18.11 -42.96
N ARG A 8 32.13 -17.69 -42.16
CA ARG A 8 32.38 -16.86 -40.98
C ARG A 8 32.37 -17.76 -39.75
N SER A 9 33.45 -17.63 -39.01
CA SER A 9 33.90 -18.41 -37.87
C SER A 9 32.87 -18.41 -36.73
N ARG A 10 32.60 -19.60 -36.20
CA ARG A 10 31.97 -19.78 -34.89
C ARG A 10 32.91 -19.20 -33.83
N SER A 11 32.52 -18.10 -33.20
CA SER A 11 33.14 -17.63 -31.97
C SER A 11 32.82 -18.64 -30.86
N SER A 12 33.86 -19.29 -30.36
CA SER A 12 33.84 -20.16 -29.19
C SER A 12 33.46 -19.37 -27.94
N PHE A 13 32.32 -19.71 -27.34
CA PHE A 13 32.02 -19.34 -25.97
C PHE A 13 32.89 -20.18 -25.02
N PRO A 14 33.56 -19.58 -24.02
CA PRO A 14 34.24 -20.35 -22.98
C PRO A 14 33.22 -21.06 -22.10
N SER A 15 33.46 -22.35 -21.84
CA SER A 15 32.69 -23.21 -20.95
C SER A 15 32.74 -22.71 -19.51
N GLU A 16 31.57 -22.60 -18.86
CA GLU A 16 31.44 -22.34 -17.42
C GLU A 16 32.11 -23.44 -16.58
N PRO A 17 32.81 -23.11 -15.49
CA PRO A 17 33.32 -24.10 -14.56
C PRO A 17 32.20 -24.63 -13.65
N ALA A 18 32.14 -25.96 -13.51
CA ALA A 18 31.25 -26.67 -12.62
C ALA A 18 31.52 -26.30 -11.13
N SER A 19 30.61 -25.51 -10.53
CA SER A 19 30.66 -25.16 -9.11
C SER A 19 29.75 -26.07 -8.28
N LYS A 20 30.40 -27.07 -7.68
CA LYS A 20 30.09 -27.85 -6.46
C LYS A 20 28.70 -27.65 -5.81
N ARG A 21 27.91 -28.75 -5.81
CA ARG A 21 26.77 -29.01 -4.90
C ARG A 21 27.19 -28.76 -3.45
N VAL A 22 26.59 -27.75 -2.82
CA VAL A 22 26.58 -27.62 -1.35
C VAL A 22 25.55 -28.62 -0.82
N LYS A 23 26.01 -29.57 0.00
CA LYS A 23 25.15 -30.47 0.78
C LYS A 23 24.37 -29.63 1.79
N VAL A 24 23.04 -29.58 1.65
CA VAL A 24 22.16 -29.11 2.72
C VAL A 24 21.99 -30.27 3.70
N CYS A 25 22.51 -30.09 4.91
CA CYS A 25 22.33 -31.01 6.02
C CYS A 25 20.90 -30.88 6.54
N ASN A 26 20.13 -31.97 6.48
CA ASN A 26 18.88 -32.09 7.24
C ASN A 26 19.23 -32.24 8.72
N ALA A 27 18.90 -31.23 9.52
CA ALA A 27 18.82 -31.35 10.97
C ALA A 27 17.34 -31.28 11.36
N GLU A 28 16.78 -32.43 11.69
CA GLU A 28 15.53 -32.53 12.44
C GLU A 28 15.79 -32.01 13.86
N ALA A 29 15.08 -30.96 14.27
CA ALA A 29 14.99 -30.56 15.66
C ALA A 29 13.55 -30.12 15.93
N GLY A 30 12.85 -30.94 16.72
CA GLY A 30 11.54 -30.62 17.27
C GLY A 30 11.61 -29.33 18.09
N GLY A 31 10.76 -28.37 17.73
CA GLY A 31 10.58 -27.12 18.46
C GLY A 31 9.11 -26.76 18.40
N SER A 32 8.46 -26.83 19.56
CA SER A 32 7.06 -26.52 19.83
C SER A 32 6.52 -25.39 18.96
N GLN A 33 5.48 -25.69 18.18
CA GLN A 33 4.70 -24.69 17.46
C GLN A 33 3.99 -23.80 18.48
N HIS A 34 4.65 -22.75 18.95
CA HIS A 34 3.97 -21.64 19.59
C HIS A 34 3.32 -20.79 18.49
N ARG A 35 2.25 -21.33 17.88
CA ARG A 35 1.37 -20.55 17.03
C ARG A 35 0.66 -19.54 17.94
N PRO A 36 0.85 -18.22 17.75
CA PRO A 36 0.11 -17.25 18.54
C PRO A 36 -1.39 -17.50 18.34
N PRO A 37 -2.21 -17.38 19.40
CA PRO A 37 -3.63 -17.69 19.31
C PRO A 37 -4.28 -16.80 18.25
N LYS A 38 -4.87 -17.41 17.21
CA LYS A 38 -5.62 -16.73 16.16
C LYS A 38 -6.95 -16.23 16.73
N THR A 39 -6.93 -15.23 17.61
CA THR A 39 -8.14 -14.46 17.90
C THR A 39 -8.46 -13.64 16.65
N LYS A 40 -9.46 -14.08 15.87
CA LYS A 40 -10.02 -13.28 14.77
C LYS A 40 -10.65 -12.02 15.36
N LYS A 41 -9.85 -10.99 15.68
CA LYS A 41 -10.38 -9.67 16.10
C LYS A 41 -11.18 -9.12 14.92
N LYS A 42 -12.51 -9.20 15.03
CA LYS A 42 -13.45 -8.67 14.04
C LYS A 42 -13.15 -7.19 13.79
N PHE A 43 -13.35 -6.72 12.55
CA PHE A 43 -13.28 -5.30 12.24
C PHE A 43 -14.41 -4.55 12.96
N ARG A 44 -14.15 -3.31 13.38
CA ARG A 44 -15.22 -2.41 13.84
C ARG A 44 -16.20 -2.23 12.69
N LYS A 45 -17.49 -2.26 13.02
CA LYS A 45 -18.56 -2.08 12.04
C LYS A 45 -19.24 -0.74 12.30
N PHE A 46 -19.44 0.02 11.24
CA PHE A 46 -20.25 1.23 11.24
C PHE A 46 -21.58 0.92 10.57
N SER A 47 -22.66 1.47 11.11
CA SER A 47 -23.93 1.59 10.38
C SER A 47 -23.81 2.67 9.32
N TRP A 48 -24.48 2.51 8.18
CA TRP A 48 -24.61 3.59 7.19
C TRP A 48 -25.23 4.86 7.76
N SER A 49 -26.08 4.76 8.79
CA SER A 49 -26.62 5.93 9.50
C SER A 49 -25.55 6.75 10.25
N GLN A 50 -24.38 6.17 10.52
CA GLN A 50 -23.25 6.88 11.12
C GLN A 50 -22.36 7.57 10.08
N ILE A 51 -22.59 7.35 8.78
CA ILE A 51 -21.71 7.79 7.70
C ILE A 51 -22.45 8.86 6.88
N SER A 52 -21.89 10.06 6.82
CA SER A 52 -22.37 11.14 5.94
C SER A 52 -21.34 11.39 4.85
N LEU A 53 -21.55 10.80 3.66
CA LEU A 53 -20.72 11.05 2.47
C LEU A 53 -20.83 12.52 2.05
N LYS A 54 -19.70 13.11 1.64
CA LYS A 54 -19.60 14.47 1.12
C LYS A 54 -19.15 14.42 -0.34
N SER A 55 -17.95 14.91 -0.65
CA SER A 55 -17.40 14.93 -2.01
C SER A 55 -16.70 13.63 -2.38
N GLU A 56 -16.79 13.22 -3.64
CA GLU A 56 -15.89 12.22 -4.23
C GLU A 56 -14.47 12.79 -4.28
N ILE A 57 -13.48 11.99 -3.91
CA ILE A 57 -12.05 12.36 -3.86
C ILE A 57 -11.17 11.38 -4.63
N GLY A 58 -11.75 10.30 -5.15
CA GLY A 58 -11.03 9.34 -5.99
C GLY A 58 -11.97 8.28 -6.54
N GLU A 59 -11.66 7.79 -7.73
CA GLU A 59 -12.40 6.73 -8.41
C GLU A 59 -11.44 5.61 -8.75
N GLY A 60 -11.73 4.41 -8.25
CA GLY A 60 -11.01 3.18 -8.60
C GLY A 60 -11.90 2.25 -9.43
N ALA A 61 -11.31 1.21 -10.02
CA ALA A 61 -12.03 0.28 -10.89
C ALA A 61 -13.25 -0.41 -10.25
N PHE A 62 -13.25 -0.56 -8.92
CA PHE A 62 -14.26 -1.32 -8.18
C PHE A 62 -14.90 -0.51 -7.03
N ALA A 63 -14.48 0.73 -6.81
CA ALA A 63 -14.92 1.53 -5.68
C ALA A 63 -14.76 3.03 -5.93
N LYS A 64 -15.60 3.82 -5.26
CA LYS A 64 -15.49 5.29 -5.22
C LYS A 64 -15.11 5.74 -3.82
N THR A 65 -14.05 6.53 -3.73
CA THR A 65 -13.57 7.09 -2.47
C THR A 65 -14.16 8.47 -2.26
N HIS A 66 -14.77 8.67 -1.09
CA HIS A 66 -15.42 9.91 -0.72
C HIS A 66 -14.78 10.49 0.54
N ARG A 67 -14.65 11.80 0.59
CA ARG A 67 -14.56 12.51 1.86
C ARG A 67 -15.90 12.37 2.58
N ALA A 68 -15.87 12.01 3.85
CA ALA A 68 -17.09 11.82 4.64
C ALA A 68 -16.89 12.27 6.09
N GLN A 69 -18.01 12.36 6.80
CA GLN A 69 -18.04 12.49 8.26
C GLN A 69 -18.58 11.19 8.85
N VAL A 70 -17.96 10.72 9.93
CA VAL A 70 -18.40 9.54 10.66
C VAL A 70 -18.66 9.89 12.12
N THR A 71 -19.85 9.54 12.60
CA THR A 71 -20.23 9.66 14.01
C THR A 71 -19.72 8.44 14.79
N MET A 72 -18.79 8.68 15.70
CA MET A 72 -18.21 7.69 16.59
C MET A 72 -19.17 7.29 17.71
N ASP A 73 -18.82 6.26 18.47
CA ASP A 73 -19.71 5.69 19.50
C ASP A 73 -19.88 6.64 20.70
N ASP A 74 -18.90 7.52 20.93
CA ASP A 74 -18.95 8.60 21.92
C ASP A 74 -19.69 9.86 21.42
N GLY A 75 -20.27 9.80 20.22
CA GLY A 75 -20.97 10.91 19.57
C GLY A 75 -20.05 11.92 18.87
N SER A 76 -18.72 11.76 18.95
CA SER A 76 -17.79 12.65 18.23
C SER A 76 -17.89 12.45 16.72
N ILE A 77 -17.68 13.53 15.95
CA ILE A 77 -17.69 13.50 14.49
C ILE A 77 -16.25 13.58 14.00
N VAL A 78 -15.86 12.64 13.15
CA VAL A 78 -14.52 12.57 12.55
C VAL A 78 -14.62 12.66 11.04
N ILE A 79 -13.76 13.48 10.43
CA ILE A 79 -13.62 13.56 8.97
C ILE A 79 -12.73 12.42 8.50
N VAL A 80 -13.19 11.67 7.50
CA VAL A 80 -12.58 10.41 7.05
C VAL A 80 -12.65 10.27 5.53
N ALA A 81 -11.85 9.35 5.00
CA ALA A 81 -12.04 8.81 3.65
C ALA A 81 -12.89 7.52 3.74
N VAL A 82 -13.87 7.40 2.86
CA VAL A 82 -14.77 6.24 2.76
C VAL A 82 -14.71 5.69 1.35
N LYS A 83 -14.10 4.51 1.20
CA LYS A 83 -14.06 3.77 -0.07
C LYS A 83 -15.30 2.89 -0.16
N VAL A 84 -16.21 3.27 -1.05
CA VAL A 84 -17.55 2.67 -1.22
C VAL A 84 -17.50 1.68 -2.39
N PHE A 85 -17.93 0.45 -2.13
CA PHE A 85 -18.03 -0.62 -3.10
C PHE A 85 -19.51 -0.83 -3.44
N GLU A 86 -19.84 -0.85 -4.73
CA GLU A 86 -21.21 -1.10 -5.23
C GLU A 86 -21.68 -2.55 -5.01
N THR A 87 -20.88 -3.35 -4.31
CA THR A 87 -21.20 -4.73 -3.94
C THR A 87 -21.30 -4.87 -2.42
N GLN A 88 -21.78 -6.03 -1.97
CA GLN A 88 -21.81 -6.37 -0.55
C GLN A 88 -20.43 -6.70 0.04
N GLN A 89 -19.41 -6.80 -0.81
CA GLN A 89 -18.07 -7.20 -0.45
C GLN A 89 -17.12 -6.02 -0.61
N TYR A 90 -16.40 -5.71 0.46
CA TYR A 90 -15.26 -4.82 0.46
C TYR A 90 -13.98 -5.66 0.36
N ASP A 91 -12.87 -5.02 -0.04
CA ASP A 91 -11.58 -5.69 -0.13
C ASP A 91 -11.07 -6.13 1.27
N MET A 92 -11.04 -7.45 1.47
CA MET A 92 -10.58 -8.07 2.70
C MET A 92 -9.05 -8.04 2.87
N THR A 93 -8.30 -7.95 1.77
CA THR A 93 -6.85 -7.82 1.77
C THR A 93 -6.48 -6.42 2.25
N GLU A 94 -7.06 -5.40 1.63
CA GLU A 94 -6.86 -3.99 2.01
C GLU A 94 -7.24 -3.74 3.47
N CYS A 95 -8.38 -4.24 3.94
CA CYS A 95 -8.77 -4.13 5.34
C CYS A 95 -7.76 -4.76 6.31
N ARG A 96 -7.12 -5.87 5.93
CA ARG A 96 -6.11 -6.54 6.77
C ARG A 96 -4.82 -5.75 6.75
N LEU A 97 -4.42 -5.23 5.60
CA LEU A 97 -3.20 -4.46 5.44
C LEU A 97 -3.30 -3.13 6.20
N LEU A 98 -4.36 -2.35 5.99
CA LEU A 98 -4.65 -1.11 6.74
C LEU A 98 -4.67 -1.34 8.27
N LYS A 99 -5.25 -2.46 8.73
CA LYS A 99 -5.28 -2.79 10.15
C LYS A 99 -3.90 -3.17 10.70
N ALA A 100 -3.09 -3.91 9.93
CA ALA A 100 -1.79 -4.40 10.35
C ALA A 100 -0.71 -3.32 10.25
N ALA A 101 -0.78 -2.47 9.22
CA ALA A 101 0.11 -1.35 8.96
C ALA A 101 -0.25 -0.10 9.78
N ALA A 102 -1.24 -0.18 10.68
CA ALA A 102 -1.58 0.95 11.55
C ALA A 102 -0.34 1.39 12.35
N GLY A 103 0.05 2.65 12.18
CA GLY A 103 1.26 3.21 12.79
C GLY A 103 2.55 2.91 12.01
N ALA A 104 2.48 2.27 10.84
CA ALA A 104 3.55 2.28 9.85
C ALA A 104 3.59 3.62 9.10
N GLY A 105 4.77 4.04 8.70
CA GLY A 105 5.03 5.34 8.10
C GLY A 105 4.14 5.60 6.91
N GLY A 106 3.40 6.71 6.97
CA GLY A 106 2.49 7.14 5.91
C GLY A 106 1.20 6.33 5.76
N ALA A 107 1.02 5.20 6.46
CA ALA A 107 -0.17 4.37 6.30
C ALA A 107 -1.41 5.00 6.95
N PRO A 108 -2.57 5.07 6.25
CA PRO A 108 -3.80 5.61 6.81
C PRO A 108 -4.27 4.82 8.04
N LYS A 109 -4.75 5.53 9.06
CA LYS A 109 -5.42 4.87 10.18
C LYS A 109 -6.71 4.18 9.71
N PHE A 110 -6.82 2.88 10.02
CA PHE A 110 -8.04 2.12 9.79
C PHE A 110 -9.07 2.34 10.90
N PHE A 111 -10.28 2.81 10.54
CA PHE A 111 -11.38 2.94 11.51
C PHE A 111 -12.30 1.72 11.53
N GLY A 112 -12.60 1.13 10.37
CA GLY A 112 -13.48 -0.03 10.27
C GLY A 112 -14.14 -0.19 8.92
N ILE A 113 -15.27 -0.89 8.91
CA ILE A 113 -16.04 -1.22 7.70
C ILE A 113 -17.51 -0.87 7.87
N SER A 114 -18.22 -0.67 6.76
CA SER A 114 -19.68 -0.77 6.69
C SER A 114 -20.06 -1.99 5.85
N LYS A 115 -21.08 -2.72 6.31
CA LYS A 115 -21.63 -3.88 5.59
C LYS A 115 -22.99 -3.52 5.01
N GLY A 116 -23.36 -4.16 3.91
CA GLY A 116 -24.62 -3.94 3.23
C GLY A 116 -24.39 -3.75 1.74
N LEU A 117 -25.40 -3.27 1.04
CA LEU A 117 -25.30 -2.81 -0.34
C LEU A 117 -25.64 -1.31 -0.34
N PRO A 118 -24.67 -0.41 -0.52
CA PRO A 118 -23.24 -0.67 -0.75
C PRO A 118 -22.49 -1.12 0.52
N SER A 119 -21.27 -1.64 0.35
CA SER A 119 -20.31 -1.89 1.44
C SER A 119 -19.20 -0.85 1.42
N ALA A 120 -18.47 -0.66 2.52
CA ALA A 120 -17.44 0.38 2.59
C ALA A 120 -16.28 0.09 3.55
N ILE A 121 -15.13 0.68 3.25
CA ILE A 121 -13.95 0.79 4.11
C ILE A 121 -13.87 2.23 4.63
N ILE A 122 -13.69 2.40 5.94
CA ILE A 122 -13.56 3.70 6.60
C ILE A 122 -12.15 3.84 7.14
N MET A 123 -11.44 4.87 6.67
CA MET A 123 -10.05 5.14 7.00
C MET A 123 -9.78 6.64 7.13
N GLU A 124 -8.59 6.97 7.63
CA GLU A 124 -8.10 8.34 7.69
C GLU A 124 -8.19 9.03 6.33
N LEU A 125 -8.65 10.28 6.34
CA LEU A 125 -8.50 11.17 5.20
C LEU A 125 -7.08 11.75 5.26
N CYS A 126 -6.16 11.13 4.53
CA CYS A 126 -4.78 11.64 4.46
C CYS A 126 -4.76 13.00 3.74
N PRO A 127 -4.12 14.03 4.33
CA PRO A 127 -3.95 15.32 3.71
C PRO A 127 -2.90 15.27 2.59
N GLY A 128 -2.81 16.37 1.85
CA GLY A 128 -1.81 16.56 0.80
C GLY A 128 -2.37 16.42 -0.61
N GLN A 129 -1.47 16.42 -1.57
CA GLN A 129 -1.76 16.25 -3.00
C GLN A 129 -0.98 15.05 -3.56
N PRO A 130 -1.47 14.39 -4.64
CA PRO A 130 -0.74 13.33 -5.33
C PRO A 130 0.70 13.72 -5.71
N LEU A 131 1.62 12.76 -5.71
CA LEU A 131 3.04 13.02 -5.93
C LEU A 131 3.35 13.51 -7.35
N ASP A 132 2.61 13.06 -8.35
CA ASP A 132 2.70 13.53 -9.73
C ASP A 132 2.27 14.99 -9.85
N GLU A 133 1.09 15.34 -9.33
CA GLU A 133 0.63 16.73 -9.25
C GLU A 133 1.64 17.61 -8.49
N PHE A 134 2.19 17.10 -7.39
CA PHE A 134 3.22 17.80 -6.63
C PHE A 134 4.45 18.09 -7.50
N PHE A 135 4.92 17.12 -8.30
CA PHE A 135 6.10 17.30 -9.16
C PHE A 135 5.86 18.26 -10.32
N GLU A 136 4.64 18.34 -10.84
CA GLU A 136 4.27 19.29 -11.89
C GLU A 136 4.21 20.73 -11.38
N CYS A 137 3.76 20.93 -10.15
CA CYS A 137 3.52 22.28 -9.60
C CYS A 137 4.68 22.87 -8.79
N ASN A 138 5.73 22.09 -8.48
CA ASN A 138 6.80 22.52 -7.58
C ASN A 138 8.19 22.51 -8.23
N PRO A 139 9.10 23.41 -7.79
CA PRO A 139 10.47 23.41 -8.28
C PRO A 139 11.23 22.15 -7.84
N VAL A 140 12.21 21.74 -8.64
CA VAL A 140 13.02 20.51 -8.42
C VAL A 140 13.54 20.37 -7.00
N TYR A 141 13.91 21.45 -6.32
CA TYR A 141 14.44 21.38 -4.95
C TYR A 141 13.37 20.97 -3.93
N GLU A 142 12.10 21.38 -4.09
CA GLU A 142 11.01 20.92 -3.23
C GLU A 142 10.64 19.48 -3.58
N CYS A 143 10.62 19.13 -4.87
CA CYS A 143 10.39 17.75 -5.32
C CYS A 143 11.41 16.77 -4.71
N LYS A 144 12.68 17.17 -4.62
CA LYS A 144 13.71 16.38 -3.92
C LYS A 144 13.36 16.15 -2.45
N LYS A 145 12.93 17.18 -1.71
CA LYS A 145 12.55 17.02 -0.30
C LYS A 145 11.29 16.18 -0.12
N ALA A 146 10.29 16.32 -1.00
CA ALA A 146 9.12 15.47 -1.02
C ALA A 146 9.52 14.00 -1.26
N TYR A 147 10.42 13.74 -2.21
CA TYR A 147 10.93 12.41 -2.48
C TYR A 147 11.72 11.81 -1.28
N GLU A 148 12.44 12.63 -0.51
CA GLU A 148 13.03 12.18 0.76
C GLU A 148 11.94 11.70 1.75
N ALA A 149 10.82 12.42 1.87
CA ALA A 149 9.71 12.00 2.72
C ALA A 149 9.10 10.66 2.25
N VAL A 150 8.97 10.46 0.93
CA VAL A 150 8.53 9.18 0.35
C VAL A 150 9.46 8.04 0.74
N LYS A 151 10.78 8.23 0.61
CA LYS A 151 11.77 7.21 1.01
C LYS A 151 11.66 6.86 2.49
N ILE A 152 11.47 7.85 3.36
CA ILE A 152 11.32 7.63 4.80
C ILE A 152 10.05 6.83 5.10
N ALA A 153 8.91 7.20 4.50
CA ALA A 153 7.65 6.48 4.68
C ALA A 153 7.77 5.02 4.21
N LEU A 154 8.31 4.78 3.02
CA LEU A 154 8.53 3.44 2.48
C LEU A 154 9.52 2.63 3.32
N LEU A 155 10.58 3.24 3.82
CA LEU A 155 11.54 2.57 4.68
C LEU A 155 10.88 2.06 5.97
N ASP A 156 10.08 2.90 6.64
CA ASP A 156 9.37 2.48 7.86
C ASP A 156 8.27 1.44 7.55
N PHE A 157 7.56 1.60 6.43
CA PHE A 157 6.57 0.63 5.96
C PHE A 157 7.19 -0.76 5.72
N HIS A 158 8.33 -0.80 5.02
CA HIS A 158 9.10 -2.02 4.75
C HIS A 158 9.74 -2.59 6.02
N ALA A 159 10.25 -1.75 6.93
CA ALA A 159 10.84 -2.19 8.20
C ALA A 159 9.83 -2.93 9.08
N LYS A 160 8.54 -2.63 8.93
CA LYS A 160 7.42 -3.33 9.58
C LYS A 160 6.95 -4.59 8.85
N GLY A 161 7.60 -4.93 7.74
CA GLY A 161 7.33 -6.15 6.96
C GLY A 161 6.19 -6.02 5.96
N PHE A 162 5.78 -4.80 5.62
CA PHE A 162 4.74 -4.55 4.63
C PHE A 162 5.33 -4.14 3.28
N THR A 163 4.65 -4.49 2.20
CA THR A 163 4.90 -3.99 0.85
C THR A 163 3.62 -3.35 0.34
N HIS A 164 3.72 -2.25 -0.39
CA HIS A 164 2.53 -1.53 -0.89
C HIS A 164 1.84 -2.25 -2.05
N GLN A 165 2.62 -2.94 -2.88
CA GLN A 165 2.18 -3.74 -4.06
C GLN A 165 1.58 -2.96 -5.23
N ASP A 166 1.03 -1.77 -4.99
CA ASP A 166 0.52 -0.85 -6.03
C ASP A 166 1.10 0.57 -5.89
N LEU A 167 2.43 0.65 -5.79
CA LEU A 167 3.11 1.92 -5.59
C LEU A 167 3.25 2.70 -6.91
N HIS A 168 2.49 3.77 -7.05
CA HIS A 168 2.61 4.76 -8.12
C HIS A 168 2.36 6.18 -7.59
N PRO A 169 2.69 7.26 -8.33
CA PRO A 169 2.59 8.63 -7.83
C PRO A 169 1.19 9.02 -7.30
N GLY A 170 0.12 8.60 -7.98
CA GLY A 170 -1.26 8.81 -7.51
C GLY A 170 -1.61 8.18 -6.15
N ASN A 171 -0.88 7.14 -5.70
CA ASN A 171 -1.08 6.48 -4.40
C ASN A 171 -0.15 7.04 -3.31
N ILE A 172 0.53 8.15 -3.59
CA ILE A 172 1.41 8.82 -2.65
C ILE A 172 0.93 10.26 -2.49
N LEU A 173 0.40 10.61 -1.33
CA LEU A 173 0.04 12.00 -1.02
C LEU A 173 1.19 12.69 -0.30
N ILE A 174 1.54 13.88 -0.77
CA ILE A 174 2.54 14.75 -0.16
C ILE A 174 1.86 15.85 0.62
N ASP A 175 2.05 15.83 1.94
CA ASP A 175 1.60 16.84 2.88
C ASP A 175 2.79 17.63 3.44
N ARG A 176 2.51 18.75 4.12
CA ARG A 176 3.49 19.58 4.79
C ARG A 176 3.09 19.85 6.24
N VAL A 177 3.87 19.28 7.17
CA VAL A 177 3.68 19.43 8.62
C VAL A 177 4.93 20.07 9.22
N ASP A 178 4.76 21.14 9.99
CA ASP A 178 5.86 21.87 10.66
C ASP A 178 7.05 22.19 9.72
N ASN A 179 6.74 22.69 8.52
CA ASN A 179 7.68 23.00 7.44
C ASN A 179 8.46 21.80 6.85
N LYS A 180 8.08 20.57 7.15
CA LYS A 180 8.66 19.34 6.59
C LYS A 180 7.63 18.61 5.73
N TYR A 181 8.10 17.98 4.67
CA TYR A 181 7.24 17.10 3.87
C TYR A 181 7.00 15.78 4.59
N VAL A 182 5.78 15.30 4.50
CA VAL A 182 5.35 13.98 4.97
C VAL A 182 4.67 13.28 3.80
N ALA A 183 4.94 11.99 3.63
CA ALA A 183 4.32 11.18 2.60
C ALA A 183 3.29 10.23 3.24
N HIS A 184 2.10 10.17 2.65
CA HIS A 184 1.06 9.20 2.98
C HIS A 184 0.93 8.18 1.84
N LEU A 185 0.86 6.90 2.22
CA LEU A 185 0.80 5.76 1.31
C LEU A 185 -0.65 5.25 1.28
N ILE A 186 -1.43 5.68 0.29
CA ILE A 186 -2.87 5.37 0.18
C ILE A 186 -3.12 4.20 -0.75
N ASP A 187 -4.34 3.66 -0.73
CA ASP A 187 -4.75 2.52 -1.57
C ASP A 187 -3.89 1.27 -1.36
N LEU A 188 -3.94 0.73 -0.14
CA LEU A 188 -3.16 -0.43 0.27
C LEU A 188 -3.81 -1.73 -0.23
N GLY A 189 -3.60 -2.08 -1.50
CA GLY A 189 -4.11 -3.29 -2.16
C GLY A 189 -3.22 -4.53 -2.02
#